data_AF-A0A6B3EAM8-F1
#
_entry.id   AF-A0A6B3EAM8-F1
#
_cell.length_a   1.000
_cell.length_b   1.000
_cell.length_c   1.000
_cell.angle_alpha   90.00
_cell.angle_beta   90.00
_cell.angle_gamma   90.00
#
_symmetry.space_group_name_H-M   'P 1'
#
loop_
_entity.id
_entity.type
_entity.pdbx_description
1 polymer ?
#
loop_
_entity_poly.entity_id
_entity_poly.type
_entity_poly.pdbx_seq_one_letter_code
_entity_poly.pdbx_strand_id
1 'polypeptide(L)'
;MTLSEATELLAYLSRFDNRRPSAAASEAWSRALADVPLDADTKAAVDAFYGSIPLGGEGYQADRSRWMQPHHLRYHRQQIRKARADQAPPYTGVGGDVRQELVAAR
;
A
#
# COMPACT_ATOMS: atom_id res chain seq x y z
N MET A 1 -7.27 -3.11 -9.84
CA MET A 1 -8.54 -2.81 -9.18
C MET A 1 -9.60 -2.51 -10.21
N THR A 2 -10.78 -3.06 -9.98
CA THR A 2 -12.00 -2.86 -10.75
C THR A 2 -12.62 -1.48 -10.48
N LEU A 3 -13.60 -1.07 -11.28
CA LEU A 3 -14.33 0.19 -11.06
C LEU A 3 -15.07 0.21 -9.72
N SER A 4 -15.64 -0.93 -9.32
CA SER A 4 -16.36 -1.07 -8.04
C SER A 4 -15.41 -0.88 -6.86
N GLU A 5 -14.27 -1.57 -6.87
CA GLU A 5 -13.22 -1.42 -5.88
C GLU A 5 -12.67 0.02 -5.83
N ALA A 6 -12.48 0.68 -6.99
CA ALA A 6 -12.02 2.07 -7.01
C ALA A 6 -13.02 3.03 -6.36
N THR A 7 -14.32 2.77 -6.55
CA THR A 7 -15.40 3.53 -5.92
C THR A 7 -15.42 3.32 -4.41
N GLU A 8 -15.28 2.06 -3.95
CA GLU A 8 -15.17 1.75 -2.51
C GLU A 8 -13.93 2.42 -1.90
N LEU A 9 -12.78 2.37 -2.58
CA LEU A 9 -11.56 3.01 -2.11
C LEU A 9 -11.73 4.53 -1.99
N LEU A 10 -12.31 5.18 -2.99
CA LEU A 10 -12.55 6.62 -2.96
C LEU A 10 -13.54 7.02 -1.86
N ALA A 11 -14.58 6.20 -1.62
CA ALA A 11 -15.47 6.38 -0.49
C ALA A 11 -14.73 6.21 0.85
N TYR A 12 -13.78 5.27 0.94
CA TYR A 12 -12.92 5.14 2.12
C TYR A 12 -12.04 6.37 2.34
N LEU A 13 -11.38 6.86 1.28
CA LEU A 13 -10.56 8.08 1.32
C LEU A 13 -11.37 9.32 1.75
N SER A 14 -12.65 9.40 1.34
CA SER A 14 -13.53 10.52 1.69
C SER A 14 -13.83 10.66 3.18
N ARG A 15 -13.60 9.59 3.97
CA ARG A 15 -13.76 9.62 5.43
C ARG A 15 -12.65 10.41 6.12
N PHE A 16 -11.50 10.56 5.47
CA PHE A 16 -10.33 11.28 6.01
C PHE A 16 -10.33 12.76 5.62
N ASP A 17 -10.74 13.05 4.39
CA ASP A 17 -10.84 14.40 3.83
C ASP A 17 -12.22 14.44 3.16
N ASN A 18 -13.16 15.22 3.72
CA ASN A 18 -14.62 15.28 3.48
C ASN A 18 -15.06 15.57 2.02
N ARG A 19 -14.24 15.23 1.03
CA ARG A 19 -14.49 15.32 -0.40
C ARG A 19 -15.58 14.34 -0.82
N ARG A 20 -16.20 14.65 -1.96
CA ARG A 20 -17.18 13.80 -2.61
C ARG A 20 -16.61 13.34 -3.95
N PRO A 21 -16.06 12.11 -4.03
CA PRO A 21 -15.51 11.58 -5.26
C PRO A 21 -16.58 11.47 -6.35
N SER A 22 -16.23 11.78 -7.59
CA SER A 22 -17.10 11.63 -8.75
C SER A 22 -16.92 10.27 -9.43
N ALA A 23 -17.88 9.88 -10.29
CA ALA A 23 -17.73 8.68 -11.12
C ALA A 23 -16.48 8.72 -12.03
N ALA A 24 -16.17 9.90 -12.58
CA ALA A 24 -14.97 10.11 -13.38
C ALA A 24 -13.68 9.88 -12.56
N ALA A 25 -13.69 10.23 -11.27
CA ALA A 25 -12.57 9.91 -10.38
C ALA A 25 -12.44 8.40 -10.17
N SER A 26 -13.55 7.67 -9.95
CA SER A 26 -13.52 6.20 -9.85
C SER A 26 -12.96 5.55 -11.11
N GLU A 27 -13.36 6.02 -12.29
CA GLU A 27 -12.82 5.53 -13.55
C GLU A 27 -11.32 5.80 -13.67
N ALA A 28 -10.88 7.02 -13.39
CA ALA A 28 -9.46 7.37 -13.43
C ALA A 28 -8.63 6.51 -12.46
N TRP A 29 -9.14 6.28 -11.25
CA TRP A 29 -8.47 5.47 -10.24
C TRP A 29 -8.42 3.99 -10.61
N SER A 30 -9.50 3.42 -11.15
CA SER A 30 -9.51 2.03 -11.60
C SER A 30 -8.49 1.77 -12.71
N ARG A 31 -8.32 2.71 -13.65
CA ARG A 31 -7.27 2.65 -14.68
C ARG A 31 -5.87 2.81 -14.09
N ALA A 32 -5.66 3.80 -13.23
CA ALA A 32 -4.36 4.09 -12.65
C ALA A 32 -3.84 2.98 -11.71
N LEU A 33 -4.75 2.18 -11.16
CA LEU A 33 -4.49 1.11 -10.18
C LEU A 33 -5.00 -0.24 -10.69
N ALA A 34 -5.01 -0.46 -12.01
CA ALA A 34 -5.58 -1.66 -12.63
C ALA A 34 -4.98 -2.99 -12.10
N ASP A 35 -3.71 -2.98 -11.70
CA ASP A 35 -2.93 -4.09 -11.14
C ASP A 35 -2.95 -4.19 -9.61
N VAL A 36 -3.58 -3.23 -8.92
CA VAL A 36 -3.62 -3.18 -7.45
C VAL A 36 -5.00 -3.63 -6.95
N PRO A 37 -5.14 -4.68 -6.12
CA PRO A 37 -6.44 -5.08 -5.56
C PRO A 37 -6.84 -4.22 -4.35
N LEU A 38 -8.14 -4.17 -4.02
CA LEU A 38 -8.63 -3.57 -2.77
C LEU A 38 -8.56 -4.56 -1.59
N ASP A 39 -7.34 -5.01 -1.28
CA ASP A 39 -7.06 -5.91 -0.17
C ASP A 39 -6.75 -5.14 1.15
N ALA A 40 -6.41 -5.88 2.21
CA ALA A 40 -6.04 -5.31 3.50
C ALA A 40 -4.83 -4.38 3.41
N ASP A 41 -3.83 -4.72 2.58
CA ASP A 41 -2.65 -3.87 2.36
C ASP A 41 -3.05 -2.51 1.75
N THR A 42 -4.13 -2.45 0.96
CA THR A 42 -4.58 -1.20 0.31
C THR A 42 -5.21 -0.29 1.36
N LYS A 43 -6.05 -0.84 2.23
CA LYS A 43 -6.67 -0.09 3.33
C LYS A 43 -5.61 0.37 4.34
N ALA A 44 -4.68 -0.51 4.71
CA ALA A 44 -3.56 -0.16 5.58
C ALA A 44 -2.64 0.93 4.99
N ALA A 45 -2.43 0.93 3.66
CA ALA A 45 -1.68 1.98 2.98
C ALA A 45 -2.38 3.35 3.04
N VAL A 46 -3.71 3.37 2.95
CA VAL A 46 -4.51 4.60 3.15
C VAL A 46 -4.37 5.10 4.58
N ASP A 47 -4.53 4.21 5.56
CA ASP A 47 -4.44 4.57 6.98
C ASP A 47 -3.04 5.11 7.32
N ALA A 48 -1.99 4.46 6.81
CA ALA A 48 -0.62 4.88 7.00
C ALA A 48 -0.35 6.27 6.39
N PHE A 49 -0.85 6.54 5.18
CA PHE A 49 -0.68 7.85 4.55
C PHE A 49 -1.31 8.95 5.41
N TYR A 50 -2.58 8.84 5.76
CA TYR A 50 -3.27 9.88 6.54
C TYR A 50 -2.77 9.98 7.99
N GLY A 51 -2.30 8.88 8.58
CA GLY A 51 -1.67 8.87 9.91
C GLY A 51 -0.25 9.43 9.93
N SER A 52 0.47 9.44 8.80
CA SER A 52 1.85 9.93 8.71
C SER A 52 1.98 11.45 8.55
N ILE A 53 0.88 12.16 8.25
CA ILE A 53 0.91 13.60 8.00
C ILE A 53 1.01 14.34 9.36
N PRO A 54 2.12 15.03 9.66
CA PRO A 54 2.26 15.76 10.92
C PRO A 54 1.26 16.91 10.98
N LEU A 55 0.44 16.96 12.03
CA LEU A 55 -0.39 18.12 12.33
C LEU A 55 0.52 19.18 12.98
N GLY A 56 0.90 20.21 12.22
CA GLY A 56 1.59 21.39 12.75
C GLY A 56 3.14 21.40 12.72
N GLY A 57 3.80 20.48 12.03
CA GLY A 57 5.27 20.52 11.82
C GLY A 57 5.71 21.43 10.65
N GLU A 58 7.02 21.67 10.49
CA GLU A 58 7.55 22.32 9.29
C GLU A 58 7.12 21.55 8.03
N GLY A 59 6.25 22.16 7.23
CA GLY A 59 5.58 21.52 6.09
C GLY A 59 4.05 21.38 6.23
N TYR A 60 3.49 21.63 7.42
CA TYR A 60 2.05 21.79 7.59
C TYR A 60 1.59 23.05 6.86
N GLN A 61 0.96 22.84 5.70
CA GLN A 61 0.33 23.88 4.91
C GLN A 61 -1.17 23.62 4.95
N ALA A 62 -1.89 24.45 5.71
CA ALA A 62 -3.33 24.32 5.91
C ALA A 62 -4.11 24.39 4.57
N ASP A 63 -3.53 25.02 3.56
CA ASP A 63 -4.03 25.21 2.20
C ASP A 63 -3.61 24.10 1.21
N ARG A 64 -2.66 23.22 1.56
CA ARG A 64 -2.29 22.10 0.67
C ARG A 64 -3.29 20.96 0.77
N SER A 65 -3.72 20.49 -0.41
CA SER A 65 -4.55 19.30 -0.57
C SER A 65 -3.89 18.08 0.06
N ARG A 66 -4.47 17.56 1.14
CA ARG A 66 -4.05 16.33 1.83
C ARG A 66 -4.59 15.05 1.19
N TRP A 67 -5.22 15.16 0.02
CA TRP A 67 -5.81 14.02 -0.67
C TRP A 67 -4.76 13.08 -1.21
N MET A 68 -4.91 11.79 -0.88
CA MET A 68 -4.08 10.73 -1.43
C MET A 68 -4.18 10.72 -2.96
N GLN A 69 -3.05 10.47 -3.62
CA GLN A 69 -2.97 10.22 -5.06
C GLN A 69 -2.53 8.76 -5.31
N PRO A 70 -2.80 8.16 -6.50
CA PRO A 70 -2.50 6.75 -6.76
C PRO A 70 -1.05 6.33 -6.49
N HIS A 71 -0.06 7.19 -6.74
CA HIS A 71 1.34 6.87 -6.48
C HIS A 71 1.67 6.82 -4.98
N HIS A 72 1.00 7.62 -4.14
CA HIS A 72 1.12 7.52 -2.69
C HIS A 72 0.65 6.12 -2.22
N LEU A 73 -0.49 5.65 -2.74
CA LEU A 73 -1.00 4.32 -2.40
C LEU A 73 0.01 3.22 -2.78
N ARG A 74 0.56 3.28 -4.00
CA ARG A 74 1.58 2.31 -4.45
C ARG A 74 2.79 2.30 -3.53
N TYR A 75 3.30 3.49 -3.19
CA TYR A 75 4.43 3.65 -2.29
C TYR A 75 4.15 3.01 -0.91
N HIS A 76 3.06 3.39 -0.24
CA HIS A 76 2.75 2.86 1.09
C HIS A 76 2.46 1.35 1.07
N ARG A 77 1.79 0.83 0.04
CA ARG A 77 1.62 -0.63 -0.15
C ARG A 77 2.95 -1.35 -0.25
N GLN A 78 3.90 -0.80 -1.03
CA GLN A 78 5.22 -1.37 -1.17
C GLN A 78 5.96 -1.39 0.17
N GLN A 79 5.90 -0.32 0.95
CA GLN A 79 6.52 -0.25 2.28
C GLN A 79 5.94 -1.29 3.25
N ILE A 80 4.61 -1.47 3.27
CA ILE A 80 3.94 -2.48 4.11
C ILE A 80 4.38 -3.89 3.73
N ARG A 81 4.42 -4.20 2.43
CA ARG A 81 4.86 -5.50 1.94
C ARG A 81 6.33 -5.77 2.24
N LYS A 82 7.18 -4.75 2.08
CA LYS A 82 8.60 -4.82 2.44
C LYS A 82 8.76 -5.09 3.93
N ALA A 83 8.11 -4.32 4.80
CA ALA A 83 8.17 -4.51 6.24
C ALA A 83 7.74 -5.93 6.65
N ARG A 84 6.71 -6.49 6.00
CA ARG A 84 6.28 -7.88 6.23
C ARG A 84 7.33 -8.89 5.78
N ALA A 85 7.98 -8.67 4.64
CA ALA A 85 9.05 -9.54 4.15
C ALA A 85 10.29 -9.49 5.06
N ASP A 86 10.65 -8.30 5.55
CA ASP A 86 11.78 -8.11 6.46
C ASP A 86 11.54 -8.77 7.85
N GLN A 87 10.28 -8.94 8.25
CA GLN A 87 9.87 -9.63 9.48
C GLN A 87 9.67 -11.14 9.31
N ALA A 88 9.62 -11.64 8.07
CA ALA A 88 9.45 -13.06 7.83
C ALA A 88 10.71 -13.80 8.34
N PRO A 89 10.55 -14.93 9.06
CA PRO A 89 11.70 -15.72 9.47
C PRO A 89 12.48 -16.16 8.23
N PRO A 90 13.82 -16.24 8.32
CA PRO A 90 14.62 -16.75 7.21
C PRO A 90 14.13 -18.15 6.85
N TYR A 91 14.07 -18.44 5.55
CA TYR A 91 13.72 -19.78 5.09
C TYR A 91 14.71 -20.80 5.68
N THR A 92 14.24 -21.66 6.59
CA THR A 92 15.08 -22.66 7.27
C THR A 92 15.23 -23.96 6.49
N GLY A 93 14.72 -24.03 5.26
CA GLY A 93 14.66 -25.28 4.50
C GLY A 93 13.50 -26.17 4.96
N VAL A 94 12.82 -26.82 4.02
CA VAL A 94 12.09 -28.06 4.33
C VAL A 94 13.17 -29.11 4.60
N GLY A 95 13.22 -29.65 5.81
CA GLY A 95 14.16 -30.72 6.16
C GLY A 95 14.03 -31.88 5.15
N GLY A 96 14.99 -32.00 4.25
CA GLY A 96 14.95 -33.00 3.17
C GLY A 96 15.85 -32.73 1.97
N ASP A 97 16.25 -31.48 1.68
CA ASP A 97 17.13 -31.20 0.53
C ASP A 97 18.61 -31.42 0.90
N VAL A 98 19.00 -32.69 0.88
CA VAL A 98 20.38 -33.17 1.07
C VAL A 98 21.21 -32.81 -0.16
N ARG A 99 21.92 -31.67 -0.11
CA ARG A 99 23.15 -31.45 -0.89
C ARG A 99 24.21 -30.73 -0.04
N GLN A 100 24.54 -31.32 1.09
CA GLN A 100 25.74 -30.98 1.89
C GLN A 100 26.96 -31.84 1.50
N GLU A 101 26.89 -32.69 0.47
CA GLU A 101 27.95 -33.67 0.18
C GLU A 101 29.18 -33.14 -0.59
N LEU A 102 29.30 -31.86 -0.95
CA LEU A 102 30.43 -31.40 -1.79
C LEU A 102 31.47 -30.49 -1.11
N VAL A 103 31.53 -30.43 0.22
CA VAL A 103 32.54 -29.60 0.92
C VAL A 103 33.49 -30.39 1.82
N ALA A 104 33.24 -31.68 2.06
CA ALA A 104 34.11 -32.52 2.90
C ALA A 104 35.13 -33.39 2.12
N ALA A 105 35.32 -33.13 0.82
CA ALA A 105 36.38 -33.75 0.02
C ALA A 105 37.44 -32.69 -0.36
N ARG A 106 38.23 -32.25 0.63
CA ARG A 106 39.51 -31.55 0.42
C ARG A 106 40.41 -31.70 1.63
#